data_AF-A0A1N7CXJ5-F1
#
_entry.id   AF-A0A1N7CXJ5-F1
#
_cell.length_a   1.000
_cell.length_b   1.000
_cell.length_c   1.000
_cell.angle_alpha   90.00
_cell.angle_beta   90.00
_cell.angle_gamma   90.00
#
_symmetry.space_group_name_H-M   'P 1'
#
loop_
_entity.id
_entity.type
_entity.pdbx_description
1 polymer ?
#
loop_
_entity_poly.entity_id
_entity_poly.type
_entity_poly.pdbx_seq_one_letter_code
_entity_poly.pdbx_strand_id
1 'polypeptide(L)'
;MLVAALGAPVALLPAGAVTAGYLAVHRDSTRQSTCQESLPIEEAKVRTVRWDPPEELPDLGDYPRIRWQVRAKGNPCSRAPGPADWAYQGVVELRPEDARALAKRYGFVAYDPVGSEEYASGRTPEDVWPALAPFLPSEPRWLTSRVYDELDTSTRWRIVYLDVAHATVLFMLDDH
;
A
#
# COMPACT_ATOMS: atom_id res chain seq x y z
N MET A 1 -26.50 -41.14 69.47
CA MET A 1 -27.35 -40.27 70.31
C MET A 1 -27.64 -39.01 69.52
N LEU A 2 -28.90 -38.83 69.10
CA LEU A 2 -29.42 -37.57 68.57
C LEU A 2 -29.75 -36.65 69.75
N VAL A 3 -29.37 -35.37 69.67
CA VAL A 3 -30.01 -34.28 70.44
C VAL A 3 -30.24 -33.13 69.48
N ALA A 4 -31.52 -32.78 69.30
CA ALA A 4 -31.98 -31.59 68.63
C ALA A 4 -32.15 -30.46 69.66
N ALA A 5 -31.87 -29.22 69.28
CA ALA A 5 -32.39 -28.03 69.96
C ALA A 5 -32.59 -26.88 68.96
N LEU A 6 -33.83 -26.39 68.91
CA LEU A 6 -34.34 -25.28 68.11
C LEU A 6 -34.00 -23.91 68.73
N GLY A 7 -33.85 -22.88 67.90
CA GLY A 7 -33.88 -21.46 68.32
C GLY A 7 -33.61 -20.48 67.17
N ALA A 8 -34.66 -19.81 66.68
CA ALA A 8 -34.65 -18.70 65.70
C ALA A 8 -34.36 -17.33 66.42
N PRO A 9 -34.02 -16.18 65.78
CA PRO A 9 -34.73 -15.58 64.64
C PRO A 9 -33.89 -14.76 63.61
N VAL A 10 -34.64 -14.25 62.63
CA VAL A 10 -34.34 -13.47 61.40
C VAL A 10 -33.45 -12.23 61.60
N ALA A 11 -32.54 -11.99 60.63
CA ALA A 11 -31.99 -10.67 60.31
C ALA A 11 -31.87 -10.45 58.78
N LEU A 12 -32.04 -9.19 58.41
CA LEU A 12 -32.41 -8.61 57.11
C LEU A 12 -31.25 -8.41 56.08
N LEU A 13 -31.64 -8.51 54.80
CA LEU A 13 -31.28 -7.71 53.60
C LEU A 13 -30.04 -8.04 52.73
N PRO A 14 -30.14 -7.77 51.40
CA PRO A 14 -29.28 -8.32 50.34
C PRO A 14 -28.16 -7.35 49.98
N ALA A 15 -26.98 -7.88 49.65
CA ALA A 15 -25.92 -7.12 49.00
C ALA A 15 -25.29 -7.97 47.92
N GLY A 16 -25.51 -7.56 46.67
CA GLY A 16 -24.98 -8.23 45.50
C GLY A 16 -23.46 -8.24 45.49
N ALA A 17 -22.91 -9.38 45.11
CA ALA A 17 -21.57 -9.46 44.55
C ALA A 17 -21.72 -9.98 43.12
N VAL A 18 -22.12 -9.07 42.22
CA VAL A 18 -21.74 -9.21 40.82
C VAL A 18 -20.25 -8.92 40.81
N THR A 19 -19.40 -9.95 40.94
CA THR A 19 -18.01 -9.82 40.54
C THR A 19 -18.01 -9.63 39.03
N ALA A 20 -18.08 -8.36 38.65
CA ALA A 20 -17.87 -7.87 37.32
C ALA A 20 -16.61 -8.53 36.76
N GLY A 21 -16.77 -9.22 35.64
CA GLY A 21 -15.67 -9.81 34.92
C GLY A 21 -14.66 -8.71 34.57
N TYR A 22 -13.45 -8.85 35.09
CA TYR A 22 -12.28 -8.22 34.48
C TYR A 22 -11.97 -8.95 33.17
N LEU A 23 -12.82 -8.74 32.17
CA LEU A 23 -12.55 -9.16 30.79
C LEU A 23 -11.72 -8.06 30.11
N ALA A 24 -10.42 -8.26 30.18
CA ALA A 24 -9.47 -8.06 29.09
C ALA A 24 -9.61 -6.78 28.24
N VAL A 25 -9.08 -5.66 28.74
CA VAL A 25 -8.62 -4.53 27.90
C VAL A 25 -7.10 -4.63 27.71
N HIS A 26 -6.62 -5.77 27.20
CA HIS A 26 -5.17 -5.97 26.99
C HIS A 26 -4.80 -6.53 25.61
N ARG A 27 -5.77 -6.71 24.70
CA ARG A 27 -5.48 -7.15 23.32
C ARG A 27 -5.20 -6.02 22.33
N ASP A 28 -5.66 -4.80 22.61
CA ASP A 28 -5.60 -3.70 21.64
C ASP A 28 -4.32 -2.86 21.71
N SER A 29 -3.72 -2.70 22.90
CA SER A 29 -2.47 -1.94 23.02
C SER A 29 -1.29 -2.70 22.42
N THR A 30 -1.23 -4.02 22.61
CA THR A 30 -0.19 -4.88 22.04
C THR A 30 -0.28 -4.96 20.53
N ARG A 31 -1.50 -4.98 19.95
CA ARG A 31 -1.68 -5.00 18.48
C ARG A 31 -1.26 -3.67 17.84
N GLN A 32 -1.54 -2.56 18.50
CA GLN A 32 -1.17 -1.22 18.03
C GLN A 32 0.34 -0.96 18.14
N SER A 33 0.99 -1.39 19.23
CA SER A 33 2.45 -1.31 19.36
C SER A 33 3.14 -2.16 18.29
N THR A 34 2.67 -3.38 18.04
CA THR A 34 3.22 -4.22 16.98
C THR A 34 3.00 -3.63 15.59
N CYS A 35 1.86 -2.96 15.33
CA CYS A 35 1.61 -2.29 14.05
C CYS A 35 2.62 -1.16 13.83
N GLN A 36 2.74 -0.25 14.80
CA GLN A 36 3.66 0.90 14.72
C GLN A 36 5.12 0.46 14.56
N GLU A 37 5.53 -0.59 15.26
CA GLU A 37 6.89 -1.15 15.16
C GLU A 37 7.13 -1.85 13.81
N SER A 38 6.12 -2.53 13.26
CA SER A 38 6.23 -3.27 11.99
C SER A 38 6.11 -2.40 10.74
N LEU A 39 5.37 -1.28 10.81
CA LEU A 39 5.03 -0.48 9.63
C LEU A 39 6.27 0.00 8.85
N PRO A 40 7.31 0.60 9.47
CA PRO A 40 8.51 1.00 8.73
C PRO A 40 9.22 -0.16 8.03
N ILE A 41 9.16 -1.37 8.61
CA ILE A 41 9.75 -2.58 8.03
C ILE A 41 8.97 -3.01 6.79
N GLU A 42 7.64 -3.02 6.88
CA GLU A 42 6.76 -3.39 5.76
C GLU A 42 6.80 -2.37 4.62
N GLU A 43 6.96 -1.09 4.93
CA GLU A 43 7.08 0.00 3.96
C GLU A 43 8.45 0.04 3.27
N ALA A 44 9.53 -0.34 3.97
CA ALA A 44 10.87 -0.44 3.41
C ALA A 44 11.07 -1.68 2.52
N LYS A 45 10.14 -2.64 2.57
CA LYS A 45 10.26 -3.91 1.85
C LYS A 45 10.13 -3.72 0.34
N VAL A 46 11.23 -3.93 -0.38
CA VAL A 46 11.20 -4.07 -1.85
C VAL A 46 10.71 -5.47 -2.22
N ARG A 47 9.53 -5.52 -2.83
CA ARG A 47 8.86 -6.72 -3.29
C ARG A 47 9.25 -7.01 -4.73
N THR A 48 9.44 -8.29 -5.05
CA THR A 48 9.80 -8.78 -6.39
C THR A 48 8.76 -9.71 -7.00
N VAL A 49 7.68 -9.96 -6.27
CA VAL A 49 6.52 -10.70 -6.78
C VAL A 49 5.85 -9.90 -7.89
N ARG A 50 5.28 -10.60 -8.87
CA ARG A 50 4.55 -10.01 -9.98
C ARG A 50 3.46 -9.07 -9.46
N TRP A 51 3.21 -7.98 -10.18
CA TRP A 51 2.11 -7.08 -9.85
C TRP A 51 0.77 -7.79 -10.01
N ASP A 52 -0.14 -7.55 -9.08
CA ASP A 52 -1.48 -8.12 -9.01
C ASP A 52 -2.43 -7.07 -8.39
N PRO A 53 -3.54 -6.70 -9.06
CA PRO A 53 -4.05 -7.26 -10.32
C PRO A 53 -3.31 -6.73 -11.57
N PRO A 54 -3.08 -7.57 -12.60
CA PRO A 54 -2.35 -7.17 -13.81
C PRO A 54 -3.04 -6.05 -14.61
N GLU A 55 -4.36 -5.86 -14.43
CA GLU A 55 -5.16 -4.82 -15.08
C GLU A 55 -4.74 -3.39 -14.71
N GLU A 56 -4.07 -3.22 -13.57
CA GLU A 56 -3.51 -1.94 -13.17
C GLU A 56 -2.24 -1.58 -13.94
N LEU A 57 -1.51 -2.56 -14.46
CA LEU A 57 -0.34 -2.36 -15.32
C LEU A 57 -0.54 -3.13 -16.64
N PRO A 58 -1.51 -2.73 -17.46
CA PRO A 58 -1.94 -3.50 -18.63
C PRO A 58 -0.85 -3.51 -19.70
N ASP A 59 -0.82 -4.59 -20.48
CA ASP A 59 -0.01 -4.68 -21.70
C ASP A 59 1.52 -4.52 -21.50
N LEU A 60 2.02 -4.68 -20.27
CA LEU A 60 3.47 -4.78 -19.99
C LEU A 60 4.10 -6.11 -20.47
N GLY A 61 3.28 -7.06 -20.95
CA GLY A 61 3.74 -8.35 -21.45
C GLY A 61 4.26 -9.29 -20.35
N ASP A 62 5.16 -10.20 -20.74
CA ASP A 62 5.84 -11.11 -19.81
C ASP A 62 7.18 -10.52 -19.37
N TYR A 63 7.10 -9.51 -18.50
CA TYR A 63 8.27 -8.78 -18.05
C TYR A 63 9.19 -9.67 -17.17
N PRO A 64 10.50 -9.68 -17.42
CA PRO A 64 11.44 -10.53 -16.69
C PRO A 64 11.59 -10.17 -15.21
N ARG A 65 11.32 -8.90 -14.82
CA ARG A 65 11.57 -8.46 -13.45
C ARG A 65 10.73 -7.27 -13.03
N ILE A 66 10.37 -7.24 -11.74
CA ILE A 66 9.76 -6.10 -11.07
C ILE A 66 10.39 -5.89 -9.69
N ARG A 67 10.49 -4.63 -9.26
CA ARG A 67 10.72 -4.23 -7.86
C ARG A 67 9.69 -3.18 -7.48
N TRP A 68 8.96 -3.38 -6.39
CA TRP A 68 7.96 -2.41 -5.94
C TRP A 68 7.87 -2.32 -4.42
N GLN A 69 7.41 -1.17 -3.95
CA GLN A 69 7.15 -0.88 -2.53
C GLN A 69 5.72 -0.36 -2.39
N VAL A 70 5.23 -0.36 -1.15
CA VAL A 70 3.96 0.25 -0.76
C VAL A 70 4.18 1.06 0.50
N ARG A 71 3.52 2.21 0.61
CA ARG A 71 3.55 3.09 1.79
C ARG A 71 2.17 3.61 2.11
N ALA A 72 1.85 3.77 3.38
CA ALA A 72 0.60 4.41 3.77
C ALA A 72 0.71 5.93 3.58
N LYS A 73 -0.34 6.56 3.05
CA LYS A 73 -0.47 8.03 2.96
C LYS A 73 -1.02 8.66 4.25
N GLY A 74 -1.30 7.83 5.27
CA GLY A 74 -1.81 8.22 6.57
C GLY A 74 -1.30 7.29 7.68
N ASN A 75 -1.99 7.25 8.83
CA ASN A 75 -1.63 6.32 9.92
C ASN A 75 -2.50 5.06 9.85
N PRO A 76 -2.02 3.96 9.25
CA PRO A 76 -2.77 2.71 9.13
C PRO A 76 -2.93 1.99 10.48
N CYS A 77 -2.21 2.42 11.51
CA CYS A 77 -2.35 1.89 12.87
C CYS A 77 -3.32 2.72 13.73
N SER A 78 -3.94 3.78 13.19
CA SER A 78 -4.94 4.56 13.92
C SER A 78 -6.27 3.79 14.05
N ARG A 79 -7.06 4.12 15.08
CA ARG A 79 -8.39 3.53 15.31
C ARG A 79 -9.53 4.35 14.73
N ALA A 80 -9.21 5.49 14.09
CA ALA A 80 -10.23 6.29 13.44
C ALA A 80 -10.83 5.48 12.29
N PRO A 81 -12.15 5.47 12.12
CA PRO A 81 -12.78 4.78 10.99
C PRO A 81 -12.33 5.44 9.68
N GLY A 82 -11.84 4.63 8.75
CA GLY A 82 -11.44 5.02 7.40
C GLY A 82 -10.36 4.06 6.87
N PRO A 83 -10.38 3.70 5.57
CA PRO A 83 -9.23 3.04 4.97
C PRO A 83 -8.01 3.96 5.07
N ALA A 84 -6.83 3.39 5.31
CA ALA A 84 -5.60 4.12 5.04
C ALA A 84 -5.37 4.05 3.54
N ASP A 85 -5.28 5.19 2.87
CA ASP A 85 -4.90 5.23 1.45
C ASP A 85 -3.45 4.78 1.32
N TRP A 86 -3.17 3.97 0.31
CA TRP A 86 -1.82 3.49 0.04
C TRP A 86 -1.27 4.12 -1.25
N ALA A 87 0.01 4.43 -1.21
CA ALA A 87 0.83 4.73 -2.36
C ALA A 87 1.67 3.50 -2.71
N TYR A 88 1.89 3.29 -4.00
CA TYR A 88 2.70 2.21 -4.54
C TYR A 88 3.66 2.81 -5.56
N GLN A 89 4.91 2.40 -5.53
CA GLN A 89 5.88 2.72 -6.57
C GLN A 89 6.63 1.47 -6.98
N GLY A 90 7.00 1.37 -8.25
CA GLY A 90 7.83 0.27 -8.70
C GLY A 90 8.49 0.48 -10.03
N VAL A 91 9.50 -0.35 -10.27
CA VAL A 91 10.31 -0.39 -11.48
C VAL A 91 10.17 -1.76 -12.10
N VAL A 92 9.76 -1.80 -13.37
CA VAL A 92 9.59 -3.00 -14.17
C VAL A 92 10.63 -3.00 -15.28
N GLU A 93 11.38 -4.09 -15.38
CA GLU A 93 12.26 -4.38 -16.52
C GLU A 93 11.43 -5.14 -17.55
N LEU A 94 11.24 -4.57 -18.73
CA LEU A 94 10.47 -5.13 -19.84
C LEU A 94 11.39 -5.88 -20.80
N ARG A 95 10.78 -6.71 -21.66
CA ARG A 95 11.46 -7.10 -22.90
C ARG A 95 11.53 -5.90 -23.84
N PRO A 96 12.61 -5.69 -24.60
CA PRO A 96 12.73 -4.53 -25.49
C PRO A 96 11.59 -4.38 -26.51
N GLU A 97 11.05 -5.50 -27.02
CA GLU A 97 9.89 -5.52 -27.91
C GLU A 97 8.60 -5.03 -27.25
N ASP A 98 8.38 -5.39 -25.98
CA ASP A 98 7.21 -4.97 -25.22
C ASP A 98 7.29 -3.47 -24.92
N ALA A 99 8.48 -2.95 -24.55
CA ALA A 99 8.68 -1.52 -24.34
C ALA A 99 8.35 -0.70 -25.61
N ARG A 100 8.79 -1.16 -26.79
CA ARG A 100 8.48 -0.50 -28.07
C ARG A 100 6.99 -0.61 -28.43
N ALA A 101 6.38 -1.78 -28.19
CA ALA A 101 4.96 -2.00 -28.45
C ALA A 101 4.10 -1.11 -27.56
N LEU A 102 4.43 -1.01 -26.27
CA LEU A 102 3.78 -0.16 -25.29
C LEU A 102 3.85 1.31 -25.70
N ALA A 103 5.05 1.80 -26.02
CA ALA A 103 5.27 3.19 -26.47
C ALA A 103 4.40 3.53 -27.68
N LYS A 104 4.36 2.65 -28.68
CA LYS A 104 3.58 2.84 -29.91
C LYS A 104 2.06 2.78 -29.66
N ARG A 105 1.61 1.81 -28.86
CA ARG A 105 0.19 1.55 -28.63
C ARG A 105 -0.50 2.70 -27.89
N TYR A 106 0.20 3.30 -26.93
CA TYR A 106 -0.35 4.35 -26.07
C TYR A 106 0.18 5.74 -26.38
N GLY A 107 0.96 5.91 -27.45
CA GLY A 107 1.44 7.23 -27.88
C GLY A 107 2.28 7.92 -26.81
N PHE A 108 3.21 7.19 -26.20
CA PHE A 108 4.13 7.77 -25.21
C PHE A 108 4.95 8.90 -25.84
N VAL A 109 4.98 10.06 -25.19
CA VAL A 109 5.70 11.27 -25.62
C VAL A 109 6.77 11.64 -24.60
N ALA A 110 7.74 12.45 -25.00
CA ALA A 110 8.79 12.91 -24.09
C ALA A 110 8.20 13.54 -22.82
N TYR A 111 8.72 13.14 -21.67
CA TYR A 111 8.38 13.74 -20.39
C TYR A 111 8.81 15.21 -20.35
N ASP A 112 7.87 16.08 -19.98
CA ASP A 112 8.12 17.50 -19.70
C ASP A 112 7.86 17.75 -18.20
N PRO A 113 8.91 18.03 -17.41
CA PRO A 113 8.77 18.31 -15.98
C PRO A 113 7.83 19.47 -15.66
N VAL A 114 7.77 20.50 -16.52
CA VAL A 114 6.97 21.71 -16.26
C VAL A 114 5.49 21.44 -16.51
N GLY A 115 5.16 20.76 -17.60
CA GLY A 115 3.77 20.42 -17.95
C GLY A 115 3.18 19.29 -17.10
N SER A 116 4.02 18.52 -16.41
CA SER A 116 3.58 17.33 -15.65
C SER A 116 3.30 17.60 -14.18
N GLU A 117 3.78 18.70 -13.60
CA GLU A 117 3.59 18.99 -12.17
C GLU A 117 2.10 19.09 -11.78
N GLU A 118 1.29 19.75 -12.63
CA GLU A 118 -0.16 19.88 -12.44
C GLU A 118 -0.91 18.54 -12.56
N TYR A 119 -0.47 17.67 -13.47
CA TYR A 119 -1.09 16.36 -13.70
C TYR A 119 -0.63 15.30 -12.68
N ALA A 120 0.65 15.31 -12.34
CA ALA A 120 1.28 14.24 -11.58
C ALA A 120 1.14 14.42 -10.06
N SER A 121 0.89 15.64 -9.58
CA SER A 121 0.72 15.94 -8.14
C SER A 121 1.89 15.42 -7.28
N GLY A 122 3.14 15.68 -7.71
CA GLY A 122 4.34 15.21 -7.00
C GLY A 122 4.58 13.69 -7.12
N ARG A 123 4.16 13.10 -8.24
CA ARG A 123 4.47 11.71 -8.62
C ARG A 123 5.29 11.71 -9.90
N THR A 124 6.42 12.38 -9.87
CA THR A 124 7.33 12.48 -11.01
C THR A 124 8.54 11.56 -10.84
N PRO A 125 9.36 11.31 -11.88
CA PRO A 125 10.55 10.46 -11.74
C PRO A 125 11.56 10.98 -10.70
N GLU A 126 11.49 12.26 -10.35
CA GLU A 126 12.29 12.87 -9.28
C GLU A 126 11.81 12.46 -7.87
N ASP A 127 10.55 12.02 -7.73
CA ASP A 127 9.92 11.62 -6.47
C ASP A 127 10.04 10.12 -6.16
N VAL A 128 10.94 9.41 -6.85
CA VAL A 128 11.15 7.98 -6.66
C VAL A 128 11.70 7.69 -5.26
N TRP A 129 11.10 6.72 -4.59
CA TRP A 129 11.53 6.32 -3.26
C TRP A 129 12.98 5.80 -3.25
N PRO A 130 13.78 6.16 -2.22
CA PRO A 130 15.22 5.86 -2.20
C PRO A 130 15.59 4.38 -2.40
N ALA A 131 14.76 3.46 -1.90
CA ALA A 131 15.02 2.02 -2.06
C ALA A 131 14.72 1.48 -3.48
N LEU A 132 14.07 2.26 -4.35
CA LEU A 132 13.88 1.94 -5.77
C LEU A 132 14.91 2.60 -6.69
N ALA A 133 15.51 3.72 -6.28
CA ALA A 133 16.45 4.49 -7.08
C ALA A 133 17.62 3.65 -7.68
N PRO A 134 18.23 2.67 -6.97
CA PRO A 134 19.28 1.84 -7.53
C PRO A 134 18.85 0.94 -8.71
N PHE A 135 17.55 0.80 -8.96
CA PHE A 135 17.02 -0.01 -10.06
C PHE A 135 16.61 0.81 -11.28
N LEU A 136 16.72 2.14 -11.21
CA LEU A 136 16.47 3.02 -12.35
C LEU A 136 17.66 3.02 -13.32
N PRO A 137 17.42 3.32 -14.61
CA PRO A 137 18.50 3.63 -15.53
C PRO A 137 19.33 4.84 -15.04
N SER A 138 20.62 4.87 -15.36
CA SER A 138 21.51 5.97 -14.96
C SER A 138 21.21 7.29 -15.67
N GLU A 139 20.75 7.22 -16.93
CA GLU A 139 20.39 8.38 -17.75
C GLU A 139 19.05 8.09 -18.44
N PRO A 140 17.94 8.13 -17.68
CA PRO A 140 16.67 7.70 -18.21
C PRO A 140 16.12 8.71 -19.23
N ARG A 141 15.51 8.20 -20.28
CA ARG A 141 14.79 8.99 -21.30
C ARG A 141 13.29 8.77 -21.11
N TRP A 142 12.77 9.36 -20.03
CA TRP A 142 11.37 9.16 -19.66
C TRP A 142 10.41 9.67 -20.72
N LEU A 143 9.46 8.81 -21.05
CA LEU A 143 8.27 9.13 -21.80
C LEU A 143 7.06 9.00 -20.87
N THR A 144 6.00 9.74 -21.13
CA THR A 144 4.72 9.66 -20.42
C THR A 144 3.58 9.46 -21.42
N SER A 145 2.47 8.87 -20.96
CA SER A 145 1.24 8.76 -21.75
C SER A 145 0.01 8.91 -20.87
N ARG A 146 -0.67 10.05 -21.04
CA ARG A 146 -1.99 10.27 -20.44
C ARG A 146 -3.00 9.22 -20.86
N VAL A 147 -2.93 8.74 -22.10
CA VAL A 147 -3.82 7.68 -22.61
C VAL A 147 -3.63 6.37 -21.84
N TYR A 148 -2.39 6.03 -21.50
CA TYR A 148 -2.10 4.84 -20.68
C TYR A 148 -2.52 5.05 -19.23
N ASP A 149 -2.23 6.21 -18.67
CA ASP A 149 -2.51 6.52 -17.28
C ASP A 149 -4.01 6.57 -16.99
N GLU A 150 -4.82 7.11 -17.91
CA GLU A 150 -6.28 7.26 -17.79
C GLU A 150 -7.09 6.03 -18.27
N LEU A 151 -6.46 4.87 -18.53
CA LEU A 151 -7.23 3.65 -18.81
C LEU A 151 -8.08 3.26 -17.59
N ASP A 152 -9.37 3.04 -17.83
CA ASP A 152 -10.39 2.64 -16.85
C ASP A 152 -10.24 1.18 -16.36
N THR A 153 -9.04 0.61 -16.47
CA THR A 153 -8.71 -0.75 -16.02
C THR A 153 -8.15 -0.77 -14.61
N SER A 154 -7.70 0.38 -14.10
CA SER A 154 -7.06 0.50 -12.79
C SER A 154 -8.03 1.04 -11.76
N THR A 155 -8.14 0.35 -10.63
CA THR A 155 -8.84 0.84 -9.43
C THR A 155 -8.02 1.86 -8.64
N ARG A 156 -6.83 2.23 -9.14
CA ARG A 156 -5.89 3.16 -8.54
C ARG A 156 -5.55 4.26 -9.54
N TRP A 157 -5.27 5.47 -9.05
CA TRP A 157 -4.72 6.52 -9.90
C TRP A 157 -3.30 6.16 -10.33
N ARG A 158 -3.13 5.92 -11.62
CA ARG A 158 -1.88 5.48 -12.21
C ARG A 158 -1.13 6.62 -12.89
N ILE A 159 0.18 6.63 -12.70
CA ILE A 159 1.13 7.38 -13.53
C ILE A 159 2.27 6.46 -13.91
N VAL A 160 2.58 6.39 -15.21
CA VAL A 160 3.66 5.58 -15.74
C VAL A 160 4.63 6.40 -16.58
N TYR A 161 5.91 6.17 -16.30
CA TYR A 161 7.03 6.63 -17.08
C TYR A 161 7.69 5.44 -17.77
N LEU A 162 7.95 5.60 -19.06
CA LEU A 162 8.56 4.57 -19.89
C LEU A 162 9.89 5.06 -20.43
N ASP A 163 10.95 4.30 -20.22
CA ASP A 163 12.21 4.43 -20.95
C ASP A 163 12.34 3.26 -21.94
N VAL A 164 12.14 3.57 -23.23
CA VAL A 164 12.22 2.57 -24.30
C VAL A 164 13.66 2.09 -24.52
N ALA A 165 14.66 2.94 -24.31
CA ALA A 165 16.06 2.61 -24.55
C ALA A 165 16.58 1.59 -23.54
N HIS A 166 16.15 1.73 -22.27
CA HIS A 166 16.49 0.81 -21.19
C HIS A 166 15.41 -0.24 -20.92
N ALA A 167 14.36 -0.31 -21.75
CA ALA A 167 13.20 -1.18 -21.58
C ALA A 167 12.66 -1.16 -20.13
N THR A 168 12.54 0.03 -19.53
CA THR A 168 12.17 0.18 -18.12
C THR A 168 10.88 0.97 -17.98
N VAL A 169 9.97 0.47 -17.15
CA VAL A 169 8.78 1.19 -16.69
C VAL A 169 8.97 1.58 -15.24
N LEU A 170 8.76 2.85 -14.92
CA LEU A 170 8.54 3.34 -13.57
C LEU A 170 7.03 3.60 -13.42
N PHE A 171 6.40 3.03 -12.41
CA PHE A 171 4.99 3.26 -12.11
C PHE A 171 4.81 3.84 -10.72
N MET A 172 3.79 4.67 -10.59
CA MET A 172 3.30 5.22 -9.33
C MET A 172 1.78 5.07 -9.29
N LEU A 173 1.26 4.39 -8.27
CA LEU A 173 -0.17 4.16 -8.09
C LEU A 173 -0.58 4.71 -6.73
N ASP A 174 -1.74 5.33 -6.66
CA ASP A 174 -2.37 5.73 -5.41
C ASP A 174 -3.79 5.18 -5.35
N ASP A 175 -4.21 4.72 -4.18
CA ASP A 175 -5.64 4.49 -3.91
C ASP A 175 -6.42 5.82 -4.06
N HIS A 176 -7.67 5.72 -4.53
CA HIS A 176 -8.58 6.85 -4.76
C HIS A 176 -9.04 7.54 -3.46
#